data_AF-A0A965HP42-F1
#
_entry.id   AF-A0A965HP42-F1
#
_cell.length_a   1.000
_cell.length_b   1.000
_cell.length_c   1.000
_cell.angle_alpha   90.00
_cell.angle_beta   90.00
_cell.angle_gamma   90.00
#
_symmetry.space_group_name_H-M   'P 1'
#
loop_
_entity.id
_entity.type
_entity.pdbx_description
1 polymer ?
#
loop_
_entity_poly.entity_id
_entity_poly.type
_entity_poly.pdbx_seq_one_letter_code
_entity_poly.pdbx_strand_id
1 'polypeptide(L)' 'YSKMCEAAFGGDYASARQHNAKMFLLHQRLFCEANPIPVKWALQRMGRIGAGMRLPLVPLNEVFHERVLEALRSADIKV' A
#
# COMPACT_ATOMS: atom_id res chain seq x y z
N TYR A 1 3.61 -9.43 -0.33
CA TYR A 1 2.79 -10.13 -1.34
C TYR A 1 3.34 -11.50 -1.74
N SER A 2 4.61 -11.66 -2.19
CA SER A 2 5.13 -12.96 -2.69
C SER A 2 4.78 -14.17 -1.81
N LYS A 3 5.12 -14.13 -0.52
CA LYS A 3 4.81 -15.19 0.46
C LYS A 3 3.32 -15.55 0.57
N MET A 4 2.45 -14.55 0.46
CA MET A 4 0.99 -14.75 0.49
C MET A 4 0.53 -15.53 -0.74
N CYS A 5 1.02 -15.16 -1.91
CA CYS A 5 0.69 -15.81 -3.17
C CYS A 5 1.27 -17.23 -3.23
N GLU A 6 2.53 -17.41 -2.84
CA GLU A 6 3.19 -18.73 -2.76
C GLU A 6 2.39 -19.68 -1.86
N ALA A 7 2.00 -19.25 -0.66
CA ALA A 7 1.19 -20.05 0.25
C ALA A 7 -0.19 -20.38 -0.37
N ALA A 8 -0.85 -19.41 -1.00
CA ALA A 8 -2.14 -19.63 -1.64
C ALA A 8 -2.06 -20.62 -2.81
N PHE A 9 -1.05 -20.51 -3.68
CA PHE A 9 -0.84 -21.44 -4.78
C PHE A 9 -0.40 -22.83 -4.32
N GLY A 10 0.30 -22.91 -3.18
CA GLY A 10 0.65 -24.18 -2.52
C GLY A 10 -0.49 -24.82 -1.73
N GLY A 11 -1.68 -24.21 -1.68
CA GLY A 11 -2.84 -24.70 -0.93
C GLY A 11 -2.79 -24.43 0.59
N ASP A 12 -1.76 -23.75 1.09
CA ASP A 12 -1.66 -23.30 2.49
C ASP A 12 -2.45 -22.00 2.71
N TYR A 13 -3.77 -22.14 2.76
CA TYR A 13 -4.65 -21.00 2.98
C TYR A 13 -4.54 -20.39 4.39
N ALA A 14 -4.04 -21.14 5.38
CA ALA A 14 -3.85 -20.63 6.72
C ALA A 14 -2.73 -19.57 6.73
N SER A 15 -1.56 -19.92 6.18
CA SER A 15 -0.45 -18.97 6.04
C SER A 15 -0.78 -17.83 5.08
N ALA A 16 -1.50 -18.11 3.97
CA ALA A 16 -1.95 -17.06 3.06
C ALA A 16 -2.82 -16.02 3.78
N ARG A 17 -3.81 -16.45 4.58
CA ARG A 17 -4.65 -15.54 5.37
C ARG A 17 -3.84 -14.76 6.40
N GLN A 18 -2.87 -15.39 7.06
CA GLN A 18 -2.01 -14.69 8.01
C GLN A 18 -1.18 -13.59 7.34
N HIS A 19 -0.62 -13.87 6.16
CA HIS A 19 0.11 -12.86 5.38
C HIS A 19 -0.80 -11.75 4.86
N ASN A 20 -2.00 -12.08 4.40
CA ASN A 20 -2.99 -11.11 3.96
C ASN A 20 -3.44 -10.19 5.10
N ALA A 21 -3.69 -10.75 6.29
CA ALA A 21 -4.10 -9.98 7.47
C ALA A 21 -3.09 -8.89 7.84
N LYS A 22 -1.79 -9.18 7.75
CA LYS A 22 -0.71 -8.19 7.99
C LYS A 22 -0.72 -7.04 6.98
N MET A 23 -1.22 -7.27 5.77
CA MET A 23 -1.23 -6.29 4.67
C MET A 23 -2.60 -5.62 4.50
N PHE A 24 -3.62 -6.08 5.23
CA PHE A 24 -5.00 -5.69 5.00
C PHE A 24 -5.24 -4.20 5.15
N LEU A 25 -4.65 -3.57 6.19
CA LEU A 25 -4.78 -2.13 6.38
C LEU A 25 -4.15 -1.36 5.20
N LEU A 26 -3.00 -1.81 4.70
CA LEU A 26 -2.37 -1.25 3.52
C LEU A 26 -3.27 -1.38 2.28
N HIS A 27 -3.92 -2.53 2.08
CA HIS A 27 -4.88 -2.73 0.98
C HIS A 27 -6.04 -1.74 1.05
N GLN A 28 -6.54 -1.41 2.25
CA GLN A 28 -7.64 -0.47 2.38
C GLN A 28 -7.18 0.99 2.20
N ARG A 29 -6.07 1.37 2.84
CA ARG A 29 -5.64 2.77 2.86
C ARG A 29 -5.03 3.25 1.54
N LEU A 30 -4.48 2.34 0.72
CA LEU A 30 -4.00 2.70 -0.62
C LEU A 30 -5.12 3.06 -1.61
N PHE A 31 -6.39 2.95 -1.19
CA PHE A 31 -7.57 3.35 -1.96
C PHE A 31 -8.39 4.42 -1.23
N CYS A 32 -7.78 5.19 -0.32
CA CYS A 32 -8.43 6.35 0.30
C CYS A 32 -8.78 7.46 -0.71
N GLU A 33 -8.11 7.47 -1.86
CA GLU A 33 -8.46 8.20 -3.07
C GLU A 33 -8.26 7.27 -4.29
N ALA A 34 -8.59 7.76 -5.49
CA ALA A 34 -8.44 7.00 -6.72
C ALA A 34 -6.99 6.52 -6.94
N ASN A 35 -6.83 5.21 -7.15
CA ASN A 35 -5.56 4.64 -7.58
C ASN A 35 -5.18 5.22 -8.97
N PRO A 36 -3.92 5.66 -9.21
CA PRO A 36 -2.70 5.44 -8.44
C PRO A 36 -2.24 6.58 -7.51
N ILE A 37 -3.13 7.48 -7.08
CA ILE A 37 -2.73 8.65 -6.27
C ILE A 37 -2.06 8.23 -4.95
N PRO A 38 -2.66 7.37 -4.09
CA PRO A 38 -2.07 7.08 -2.78
C PRO A 38 -0.77 6.25 -2.87
N VAL A 39 -0.70 5.29 -3.80
CA VAL A 39 0.50 4.45 -3.96
C VAL A 39 1.68 5.24 -4.52
N LYS A 40 1.44 6.17 -5.46
CA LYS A 40 2.51 7.06 -5.94
C LYS A 40 3.04 7.97 -4.83
N TRP A 41 2.14 8.51 -4.02
CA TRP A 41 2.54 9.31 -2.86
C TRP A 41 3.38 8.48 -1.87
N ALA A 42 2.96 7.27 -1.52
CA ALA A 42 3.73 6.37 -0.67
C ALA A 42 5.14 6.08 -1.23
N LEU A 43 5.23 5.74 -2.52
CA LEU A 43 6.52 5.45 -3.17
C LEU A 43 7.45 6.66 -3.23
N GLN A 44 6.89 7.88 -3.39
CA GLN A 44 7.68 9.11 -3.31
C GLN A 44 8.23 9.30 -1.89
N ARG A 45 7.42 9.09 -0.85
CA ARG A 45 7.86 9.20 0.55
C ARG A 45 8.96 8.19 0.89
N MET A 46 8.87 6.98 0.33
CA MET A 46 9.90 5.93 0.45
C MET A 46 11.17 6.20 -0.40
N GLY A 47 11.26 7.33 -1.09
CA GLY A 47 12.41 7.69 -1.94
C GLY A 47 12.60 6.79 -3.18
N ARG A 48 11.55 6.11 -3.65
CA ARG A 48 11.63 5.16 -4.77
C ARG A 48 11.33 5.77 -6.13
N ILE A 49 10.57 6.87 -6.16
CA ILE A 49 10.18 7.59 -7.38
C ILE A 49 10.14 9.11 -7.13
N GLY A 50 10.13 9.92 -8.19
CA GLY A 50 9.85 11.36 -8.10
C GLY A 50 8.34 11.67 -7.99
N ALA A 51 8.00 12.95 -7.79
CA ALA A 51 6.64 13.44 -7.57
C ALA A 51 5.73 13.50 -8.83
N GLY A 52 6.12 12.82 -9.91
CA GLY A 52 5.49 12.97 -11.22
C GLY A 52 4.07 12.42 -11.30
N MET A 53 3.10 13.29 -11.60
CA MET A 53 1.71 12.93 -11.89
C MET A 53 1.20 13.68 -13.12
N ARG A 54 0.37 13.00 -13.93
CA ARG A 54 -0.27 13.59 -15.11
C ARG A 54 -1.73 13.84 -14.79
N LEU A 55 -2.23 14.99 -15.23
CA LEU A 55 -3.66 15.29 -15.17
C LEU A 55 -4.47 14.22 -15.92
N PRO A 56 -5.69 13.90 -15.45
CA PRO A 56 -6.45 14.61 -14.41
C PRO A 56 -6.09 14.22 -12.97
N LEU A 57 -5.10 13.35 -12.75
CA LEU A 57 -4.69 12.96 -11.40
C LEU A 57 -3.85 14.07 -10.75
N VAL A 58 -4.09 14.30 -9.46
CA VAL A 58 -3.43 15.32 -8.64
C VAL A 58 -2.78 14.68 -7.41
N PRO A 59 -1.81 15.34 -6.77
CA PRO A 59 -1.18 14.83 -5.55
C PRO A 59 -2.22 14.48 -4.47
N LEU A 60 -1.90 13.46 -3.67
CA LEU A 60 -2.76 12.99 -2.57
C LEU A 60 -3.08 14.14 -1.62
N ASN A 61 -4.36 14.31 -1.28
CA ASN A 61 -4.80 15.30 -0.30
C ASN A 61 -4.13 15.06 1.07
N GLU A 62 -3.67 16.14 1.69
CA GLU A 62 -2.97 16.14 2.99
C GLU A 62 -3.75 15.44 4.11
N VAL A 63 -5.09 15.51 4.07
CA VAL A 63 -5.98 14.80 5.02
C VAL A 63 -5.75 13.28 5.04
N PHE A 64 -5.24 12.69 3.95
CA PHE A 64 -4.99 11.25 3.86
C PHE A 64 -3.53 10.85 4.09
N HIS A 65 -2.60 11.79 4.30
CA HIS A 65 -1.17 11.47 4.42
C HIS A 65 -0.91 10.54 5.62
N GLU A 66 -1.41 10.89 6.81
CA GLU A 66 -1.24 10.04 8.00
C GLU A 66 -1.90 8.68 7.86
N ARG A 67 -3.03 8.61 7.16
CA ARG A 67 -3.73 7.34 6.88
C ARG A 67 -2.86 6.39 6.06
N VAL A 68 -2.15 6.91 5.06
CA VAL A 68 -1.23 6.10 4.24
C VAL A 68 0.03 5.74 5.05
N LEU A 69 0.57 6.65 5.86
CA LEU A 69 1.73 6.37 6.72
C LEU A 69 1.43 5.31 7.78
N GLU A 70 0.26 5.36 8.43
CA GLU A 70 -0.22 4.33 9.36
C GLU A 70 -0.23 2.95 8.68
N ALA A 71 -0.79 2.87 7.48
CA ALA A 71 -0.84 1.64 6.71
C ALA A 71 0.55 1.08 6.38
N LEU A 72 1.49 1.94 5.96
CA LEU A 72 2.87 1.53 5.69
C LEU A 72 3.54 0.97 6.96
N ARG A 73 3.39 1.65 8.10
CA ARG A 73 3.90 1.18 9.40
C ARG A 73 3.29 -0.16 9.81
N SER A 74 1.97 -0.34 9.64
CA SER A 74 1.29 -1.61 9.97
C SER A 74 1.76 -2.80 9.14
N ALA A 75 2.22 -2.52 7.91
CA ALA A 75 2.77 -3.51 6.98
C ALA A 75 4.29 -3.71 7.14
N ASP A 76 4.90 -3.11 8.17
CA ASP A 76 6.36 -3.12 8.42
C ASP A 76 7.18 -2.53 7.26
N ILE A 77 6.62 -1.53 6.57
CA ILE A 77 7.28 -0.78 5.50
C ILE A 77 7.86 0.50 6.09
N LYS A 78 9.18 0.64 5.95
CA LYS A 78 9.90 1.85 6.34
C LYS A 78 9.69 2.94 5.28
N VAL A 79 9.36 4.13 5.76
CA VAL A 79 9.14 5.35 4.95
C VAL A 79 10.29 6.30 5.19
#